data_AF-A0A2I0QUX3-F1
#
_entry.id   AF-A0A2I0QUX3-F1
#
_cell.length_a   1.000
_cell.length_b   1.000
_cell.length_c   1.000
_cell.angle_alpha   90.00
_cell.angle_beta   90.00
_cell.angle_gamma   90.00
#
_symmetry.space_group_name_H-M   'P 1'
#
loop_
_entity.id
_entity.type
_entity.pdbx_description
1 polymer ?
#
loop_
_entity_poly.entity_id
_entity_poly.type
_entity_poly.pdbx_seq_one_letter_code
_entity_poly.pdbx_strand_id
1 'polypeptide(L)'
;MDLNKEIKKLESVYLEKPQRVFTMYLNTDPASQDNQGGEWKIHLKNGLNNFETYLQEDGDSDEKRNYWAVKEKVEKFMQDNEPDLKKSVVIFASSDETIWFAEKFQMPVESKFYWEEQPQLDQLKEMQERFPRSGVILTQKNEIKTIDAQLGNVNDTNLFELDLDTEDWRMHQGPHRAQPSMGSGGAKTSKQEEYESRFEANRQRWYKSVAPKLDKLAKENDWQRLYFVGDKSEVADLQAAMNKEPYKVVNKNLLDHEEMKVIDQVVNQEDDDQDK
;
A
#
# COMPACT_ATOMS: atom_id res chain seq x y z
N MET A 1 -10.75 4.72 2.34
CA MET A 1 -11.91 3.86 2.66
C MET A 1 -11.55 3.01 3.87
N ASP A 2 -12.48 2.78 4.79
CA ASP A 2 -12.23 1.99 6.01
C ASP A 2 -12.78 0.56 5.82
N LEU A 3 -11.94 -0.36 5.35
CA LEU A 3 -12.38 -1.72 5.00
C LEU A 3 -13.00 -2.47 6.19
N ASN A 4 -12.53 -2.22 7.41
CA ASN A 4 -13.08 -2.83 8.62
C ASN A 4 -14.55 -2.50 8.81
N LYS A 5 -14.94 -1.25 8.53
CA LYS A 5 -16.34 -0.82 8.63
C LYS A 5 -17.18 -1.45 7.54
N GLU A 6 -16.65 -1.56 6.32
CA GLU A 6 -17.37 -2.19 5.21
C GLU A 6 -17.55 -3.70 5.42
N ILE A 7 -16.52 -4.42 5.87
CA ILE A 7 -16.64 -5.85 6.22
C ILE A 7 -17.71 -6.04 7.29
N LYS A 8 -17.68 -5.27 8.38
CA LYS A 8 -18.70 -5.36 9.45
C LYS A 8 -20.11 -5.07 8.94
N LYS A 9 -20.26 -4.13 8.02
CA LYS A 9 -21.55 -3.84 7.37
C LYS A 9 -22.01 -5.05 6.56
N LEU A 10 -21.15 -5.63 5.73
CA LEU A 10 -21.45 -6.79 4.91
C LEU A 10 -21.74 -8.05 5.75
N GLU A 11 -21.06 -8.25 6.89
CA GLU A 11 -21.32 -9.38 7.81
C GLU A 11 -22.75 -9.37 8.38
N SER A 12 -23.34 -8.19 8.54
CA SER A 12 -24.70 -8.05 9.07
C SER A 12 -25.79 -8.30 8.02
N VAL A 13 -25.42 -8.53 6.76
CA VAL A 13 -26.35 -8.75 5.66
C VAL A 13 -26.85 -10.17 5.65
N TYR A 14 -28.17 -10.31 5.51
CA TYR A 14 -28.85 -11.53 5.14
C TYR A 14 -30.05 -11.17 4.26
N LEU A 15 -30.07 -11.65 3.01
CA LEU A 15 -31.14 -11.41 2.05
C LEU A 15 -31.64 -12.73 1.46
N GLU A 16 -32.91 -13.06 1.71
CA GLU A 16 -33.54 -14.27 1.18
C GLU A 16 -33.89 -14.13 -0.31
N LYS A 17 -34.29 -15.23 -0.95
CA LYS A 17 -34.89 -15.20 -2.28
C LYS A 17 -36.08 -14.21 -2.32
N PRO A 18 -36.22 -13.41 -3.40
CA PRO A 18 -35.41 -13.38 -4.62
C PRO A 18 -34.23 -12.39 -4.57
N GLN A 19 -33.92 -11.80 -3.40
CA GLN A 19 -33.00 -10.66 -3.23
C GLN A 19 -31.57 -11.05 -2.81
N ARG A 20 -31.12 -12.24 -3.19
CA ARG A 20 -29.80 -12.75 -2.85
C ARG A 20 -28.66 -11.79 -3.20
N VAL A 21 -27.54 -12.00 -2.53
CA VAL A 21 -26.32 -11.22 -2.66
C VAL A 21 -25.42 -11.85 -3.70
N PHE A 22 -25.04 -11.06 -4.70
CA PHE A 22 -23.94 -11.39 -5.59
C PHE A 22 -22.61 -11.07 -4.90
N THR A 23 -21.70 -12.04 -4.91
CA THR A 23 -20.31 -11.83 -4.53
C THR A 23 -19.40 -12.21 -5.70
N MET A 24 -18.47 -11.33 -6.03
CA MET A 24 -17.42 -11.57 -7.02
C MET A 24 -16.07 -11.22 -6.43
N TYR A 25 -15.16 -12.18 -6.52
CA TYR A 25 -13.73 -11.98 -6.47
C TYR A 25 -13.21 -12.28 -7.87
N LEU A 26 -12.53 -11.32 -8.49
CA LEU A 26 -11.97 -11.50 -9.83
C LEU A 26 -10.50 -11.12 -9.79
N ASN A 27 -9.64 -12.09 -10.12
CA ASN A 27 -8.23 -11.82 -10.36
C ASN A 27 -8.07 -11.12 -11.70
N THR A 28 -7.38 -9.98 -11.71
CA THR A 28 -7.05 -9.21 -12.92
C THR A 28 -5.55 -8.97 -13.04
N ASP A 29 -4.73 -9.64 -12.22
CA ASP A 29 -3.29 -9.48 -12.18
C ASP A 29 -2.63 -10.03 -13.46
N PRO A 30 -2.03 -9.18 -14.32
CA PRO A 30 -1.40 -9.63 -15.55
C PRO A 30 -0.17 -10.52 -15.32
N ALA A 31 0.41 -10.51 -14.11
CA ALA A 31 1.53 -11.38 -13.77
C ALA A 31 1.09 -12.80 -13.38
N SER A 32 -0.18 -13.01 -13.03
CA SER A 32 -0.68 -14.33 -12.66
C SER A 32 -0.79 -15.24 -13.88
N GLN A 33 -0.45 -16.52 -13.70
CA GLN A 33 -0.47 -17.51 -14.77
C GLN A 33 -1.85 -17.62 -15.45
N ASP A 34 -2.91 -17.49 -14.66
CA ASP A 34 -4.31 -17.57 -15.08
C ASP A 34 -4.82 -16.30 -15.79
N ASN A 35 -3.99 -15.27 -15.95
CA ASN A 35 -4.37 -13.99 -16.58
C ASN A 35 -3.37 -13.47 -17.62
N GLN A 36 -2.45 -14.34 -18.08
CA GLN A 36 -1.46 -14.00 -19.11
C GLN A 36 -2.13 -13.72 -20.46
N GLY A 37 -2.60 -12.48 -20.66
CA GLY A 37 -3.30 -12.04 -21.88
C GLY A 37 -4.72 -11.53 -21.68
N GLY A 38 -5.16 -11.30 -20.44
CA GLY A 38 -6.49 -10.75 -20.16
C GLY A 38 -7.59 -11.80 -20.06
N GLU A 39 -7.22 -13.03 -19.66
CA GLU A 39 -8.14 -14.15 -19.46
C GLU A 39 -9.20 -13.88 -18.37
N TRP A 40 -9.00 -12.87 -17.52
CA TRP A 40 -10.00 -12.38 -16.58
C TRP A 40 -11.36 -12.09 -17.25
N LYS A 41 -11.38 -11.67 -18.52
CA LYS A 41 -12.61 -11.47 -19.29
C LYS A 41 -13.39 -12.76 -19.48
N ILE A 42 -12.67 -13.87 -19.68
CA ILE A 42 -13.23 -15.22 -19.80
C ILE A 42 -13.75 -15.66 -18.43
N HIS A 43 -12.98 -15.46 -17.35
CA HIS A 43 -13.42 -15.77 -15.99
C HIS A 43 -14.69 -14.99 -15.60
N LEU A 44 -14.73 -13.69 -15.87
CA LEU A 44 -15.90 -12.84 -15.65
C LEU A 44 -17.12 -13.36 -16.42
N LYS A 45 -16.96 -13.60 -17.73
CA LYS A 45 -18.05 -14.10 -18.58
C LYS A 45 -18.57 -15.45 -18.09
N ASN A 46 -17.67 -16.38 -17.76
CA ASN A 46 -18.05 -17.71 -17.29
C ASN A 46 -18.73 -17.65 -15.92
N GLY A 47 -18.17 -16.87 -14.98
CA GLY A 47 -18.74 -16.66 -13.65
C GLY A 47 -20.16 -16.10 -13.71
N LEU A 48 -20.39 -15.10 -14.56
CA LEU A 48 -21.71 -14.50 -14.74
C LEU A 48 -22.71 -15.44 -15.47
N ASN A 49 -22.27 -16.26 -16.42
CA ASN A 49 -23.18 -17.14 -17.16
C ASN A 49 -23.56 -18.41 -16.38
N ASN A 50 -22.74 -18.84 -15.41
CA ASN A 50 -23.02 -20.03 -14.61
C ASN A 50 -24.35 -19.92 -13.85
N PHE A 51 -24.64 -18.75 -13.26
CA PHE A 51 -25.90 -18.54 -12.53
C PHE A 51 -27.11 -18.43 -13.46
N GLU A 52 -26.95 -17.93 -14.68
CA GLU A 52 -28.07 -17.87 -15.63
C GLU A 52 -28.60 -19.27 -15.98
N THR A 53 -27.71 -20.25 -16.06
CA THR A 53 -28.08 -21.62 -16.41
C THR A 53 -28.89 -22.25 -15.28
N TYR A 54 -28.40 -22.13 -14.04
CA TYR A 54 -29.11 -22.62 -12.85
C TYR A 54 -30.45 -21.90 -12.60
N LEU A 55 -30.49 -20.57 -12.72
CA LEU A 55 -31.71 -19.78 -12.50
C LEU A 55 -32.76 -20.00 -13.61
N GLN A 56 -32.36 -20.46 -14.79
CA GLN A 56 -33.29 -20.89 -15.84
C GLN A 56 -33.99 -22.21 -15.50
N GLU A 57 -33.33 -23.10 -14.78
CA GLU A 57 -33.89 -24.39 -14.35
C GLU A 57 -34.83 -24.25 -13.14
N ASP A 58 -34.56 -23.30 -12.23
CA ASP A 58 -35.33 -23.09 -10.99
C ASP A 58 -36.70 -22.41 -11.20
N GLY A 59 -36.90 -21.77 -12.36
CA GLY A 59 -38.22 -21.25 -12.79
C GLY A 59 -38.73 -20.00 -12.07
N ASP A 60 -37.97 -19.44 -11.12
CA ASP A 60 -38.29 -18.20 -10.42
C ASP A 60 -37.97 -16.97 -11.29
N SER A 61 -39.02 -16.33 -11.81
CA SER A 61 -38.90 -15.16 -12.69
C SER A 61 -38.34 -13.92 -11.99
N ASP A 62 -38.61 -13.76 -10.69
CA ASP A 62 -38.21 -12.57 -9.94
C ASP A 62 -36.74 -12.68 -9.52
N GLU A 63 -36.30 -13.85 -9.06
CA GLU A 63 -34.88 -14.09 -8.76
C GLU A 63 -34.02 -13.94 -10.02
N LYS A 64 -34.50 -14.46 -11.15
CA LYS A 64 -33.83 -14.28 -12.44
C LYS A 64 -33.72 -12.80 -12.79
N ARG A 65 -34.81 -12.04 -12.70
CA ARG A 65 -34.81 -10.60 -13.00
C ARG A 65 -33.83 -9.83 -12.12
N ASN A 66 -33.79 -10.15 -10.84
CA ASN A 66 -32.90 -9.53 -9.86
C ASN A 66 -31.43 -9.80 -10.20
N TYR A 67 -31.09 -11.05 -10.54
CA TYR A 67 -29.75 -11.41 -10.98
C TYR A 67 -29.33 -10.65 -12.25
N TRP A 68 -30.21 -10.55 -13.25
CA TRP A 68 -29.93 -9.80 -14.48
C TRP A 68 -29.64 -8.32 -14.20
N ALA A 69 -30.39 -7.68 -13.30
CA ALA A 69 -30.13 -6.30 -12.92
C ALA A 69 -28.76 -6.11 -12.25
N VAL A 70 -28.33 -7.08 -11.42
CA VAL A 70 -26.99 -7.06 -10.81
C VAL A 70 -25.91 -7.30 -11.86
N LYS A 71 -26.10 -8.27 -12.76
CA LYS A 71 -25.17 -8.59 -13.85
C LYS A 71 -24.87 -7.35 -14.70
N GLU A 72 -25.91 -6.63 -15.14
CA GLU A 72 -25.72 -5.41 -15.95
C GLU A 72 -24.89 -4.35 -15.22
N LYS A 73 -25.10 -4.17 -13.91
CA LYS A 73 -24.31 -3.23 -13.10
C LYS A 73 -22.86 -3.66 -12.97
N VAL A 74 -22.62 -4.96 -12.77
CA VAL A 74 -21.27 -5.54 -12.68
C VAL A 74 -20.53 -5.37 -14.01
N GLU A 75 -21.15 -5.73 -15.12
CA GLU A 75 -20.56 -5.60 -16.46
C GLU A 75 -20.22 -4.14 -16.77
N LYS A 76 -21.14 -3.21 -16.45
CA LYS A 76 -20.90 -1.78 -16.60
C LYS A 76 -19.73 -1.29 -15.74
N PHE A 77 -19.68 -1.67 -14.47
CA PHE A 77 -18.57 -1.31 -13.58
C PHE A 77 -17.23 -1.80 -14.15
N MET A 78 -17.18 -3.06 -14.61
CA MET A 78 -15.97 -3.65 -15.20
C MET A 78 -15.55 -2.94 -16.48
N GLN A 79 -16.50 -2.57 -17.34
CA GLN A 79 -16.22 -1.83 -18.58
C GLN A 79 -15.69 -0.42 -18.28
N ASP A 80 -16.34 0.30 -17.37
CA ASP A 80 -15.99 1.69 -17.01
C ASP A 80 -14.60 1.77 -16.34
N ASN A 81 -14.17 0.69 -15.68
CA ASN A 81 -12.90 0.59 -14.95
C ASN A 81 -11.85 -0.29 -15.64
N GLU A 82 -12.09 -0.77 -16.87
CA GLU A 82 -11.14 -1.61 -17.59
C GLU A 82 -9.74 -0.96 -17.75
N PRO A 83 -9.62 0.34 -18.07
CA PRO A 83 -8.32 0.98 -18.26
C PRO A 83 -7.45 1.09 -17.00
N ASP A 84 -8.07 0.99 -15.81
CA ASP A 84 -7.43 1.23 -14.52
C ASP A 84 -7.64 0.08 -13.52
N LEU A 85 -7.81 -1.13 -14.06
CA LEU A 85 -7.80 -2.36 -13.27
C LEU A 85 -6.48 -2.51 -12.51
N LYS A 86 -6.60 -3.05 -11.30
CA LYS A 86 -5.46 -3.41 -10.44
C LYS A 86 -5.24 -4.92 -10.49
N LYS A 87 -4.69 -5.52 -9.44
CA LYS A 87 -4.49 -6.98 -9.36
C LYS A 87 -5.79 -7.76 -9.12
N SER A 88 -6.81 -7.12 -8.56
CA SER A 88 -8.14 -7.72 -8.43
C SER A 88 -9.27 -6.71 -8.39
N VAL A 89 -10.49 -7.22 -8.64
CA VAL A 89 -11.76 -6.54 -8.43
C VAL A 89 -12.64 -7.38 -7.50
N VAL A 90 -13.21 -6.74 -6.48
CA VAL A 90 -14.15 -7.36 -5.55
C VAL A 90 -15.47 -6.61 -5.58
N ILE A 91 -16.57 -7.33 -5.81
CA ILE A 91 -17.91 -6.75 -5.85
C ILE A 91 -18.86 -7.52 -4.94
N PHE A 92 -19.62 -6.79 -4.12
CA PHE A 92 -20.84 -7.26 -3.47
C PHE A 92 -22.00 -6.41 -3.93
N ALA A 93 -23.07 -7.05 -4.40
CA ALA A 93 -24.21 -6.35 -4.94
C ALA A 93 -25.52 -7.07 -4.65
N SER A 94 -26.57 -6.31 -4.37
CA SER A 94 -27.94 -6.78 -4.31
C SER A 94 -28.80 -6.03 -5.34
N SER A 95 -29.88 -6.66 -5.81
CA SER A 95 -30.69 -6.07 -6.88
C SER A 95 -31.55 -4.88 -6.41
N ASP A 96 -31.90 -4.88 -5.12
CA ASP A 96 -32.65 -3.83 -4.42
C ASP A 96 -31.79 -2.63 -4.00
N GLU A 97 -30.50 -2.61 -4.38
CA GLU A 97 -29.52 -1.56 -4.07
C GLU A 97 -29.19 -1.40 -2.57
N THR A 98 -29.67 -2.32 -1.72
CA THR A 98 -29.25 -2.38 -0.31
C THR A 98 -27.73 -2.49 -0.19
N ILE A 99 -27.09 -3.16 -1.16
CA ILE A 99 -25.65 -3.39 -1.20
C ILE A 99 -25.12 -3.00 -2.57
N TRP A 100 -24.15 -2.10 -2.56
CA TRP A 100 -23.24 -1.86 -3.67
C TRP A 100 -21.85 -1.56 -3.10
N PHE A 101 -20.99 -2.57 -3.15
CA PHE A 101 -19.57 -2.47 -2.85
C PHE A 101 -18.84 -2.93 -4.09
N ALA A 102 -17.98 -2.10 -4.66
CA ALA A 102 -17.22 -2.45 -5.85
C ALA A 102 -15.85 -1.76 -5.79
N GLU A 103 -14.80 -2.52 -5.51
CA GLU A 103 -13.47 -1.98 -5.23
C GLU A 103 -12.39 -2.74 -5.98
N LYS A 104 -11.32 -2.01 -6.31
CA LYS A 104 -10.13 -2.53 -7.01
C LYS A 104 -8.96 -2.59 -6.04
N PHE A 105 -8.31 -3.73 -5.92
CA PHE A 105 -7.21 -3.93 -4.98
C PHE A 105 -5.90 -4.25 -5.68
N GLN A 106 -4.80 -3.84 -5.06
CA GLN A 106 -3.44 -4.16 -5.49
C GLN A 106 -2.97 -5.54 -5.02
N MET A 107 -3.91 -6.38 -4.57
CA MET A 107 -3.64 -7.75 -4.16
C MET A 107 -4.36 -8.72 -5.10
N PRO A 108 -3.73 -9.83 -5.48
CA PRO A 108 -4.42 -10.88 -6.23
C PRO A 108 -5.44 -11.57 -5.33
N VAL A 109 -6.45 -12.16 -5.96
CA VAL A 109 -7.48 -12.99 -5.32
C VAL A 109 -7.68 -14.25 -6.15
N GLU A 110 -8.33 -15.26 -5.61
CA GLU A 110 -8.84 -16.38 -6.41
C GLU A 110 -10.16 -15.98 -7.06
N SER A 111 -10.27 -16.14 -8.38
CA SER A 111 -11.49 -15.79 -9.13
C SER A 111 -12.66 -16.70 -8.72
N LYS A 112 -13.61 -16.16 -7.94
CA LYS A 112 -14.79 -16.86 -7.44
C LYS A 112 -16.04 -16.00 -7.50
N PHE A 113 -17.16 -16.64 -7.74
CA PHE A 113 -18.46 -15.97 -7.89
C PHE A 113 -19.50 -16.72 -7.07
N TYR A 114 -20.42 -15.98 -6.45
CA TYR A 114 -21.48 -16.52 -5.60
C TYR A 114 -22.77 -15.74 -5.78
N TRP A 115 -23.90 -16.43 -5.64
CA TRP A 115 -25.24 -15.86 -5.60
C TRP A 115 -26.01 -16.51 -4.46
N GLU A 116 -25.87 -15.93 -3.26
CA GLU A 116 -26.24 -16.58 -1.99
C GLU A 116 -26.98 -15.61 -1.06
N GLU A 117 -27.56 -16.11 0.02
CA GLU A 117 -28.30 -15.25 0.98
C GLU A 117 -27.39 -14.31 1.78
N GLN A 118 -26.09 -14.64 1.85
CA GLN A 118 -25.07 -13.85 2.55
C GLN A 118 -23.87 -13.59 1.63
N PRO A 119 -23.21 -12.43 1.78
CA PRO A 119 -21.96 -12.16 1.09
C PRO A 119 -20.87 -13.12 1.53
N GLN A 120 -20.06 -13.61 0.59
CA GLN A 120 -18.90 -14.45 0.89
C GLN A 120 -17.68 -13.57 1.21
N LEU A 121 -17.27 -13.49 2.47
CA LEU A 121 -16.30 -12.49 2.94
C LEU A 121 -14.88 -13.03 3.16
N ASP A 122 -14.65 -14.33 2.96
CA ASP A 122 -13.41 -15.01 3.37
C ASP A 122 -12.16 -14.37 2.77
N GLN A 123 -12.12 -14.22 1.44
CA GLN A 123 -10.96 -13.63 0.76
C GLN A 123 -10.77 -12.14 1.14
N LEU A 124 -11.85 -11.38 1.34
CA LEU A 124 -11.75 -9.97 1.73
C LEU A 124 -11.18 -9.82 3.15
N LYS A 125 -11.56 -10.71 4.07
CA LYS A 125 -11.00 -10.77 5.43
C LYS A 125 -9.53 -11.19 5.40
N GLU A 126 -9.20 -12.20 4.63
CA GLU A 126 -7.82 -12.66 4.45
C GLU A 126 -6.92 -11.52 3.94
N MET A 127 -7.38 -10.78 2.91
CA MET A 127 -6.66 -9.61 2.40
C MET A 127 -6.40 -8.56 3.49
N GLN A 128 -7.39 -8.32 4.36
CA GLN A 128 -7.24 -7.37 5.45
C GLN A 128 -6.21 -7.82 6.50
N GLU A 129 -6.21 -9.11 6.84
CA GLU A 129 -5.29 -9.70 7.81
C GLU A 129 -3.86 -9.75 7.26
N ARG A 130 -3.70 -10.08 5.98
CA ARG A 130 -2.40 -10.14 5.29
C ARG A 130 -1.82 -8.75 5.04
N PHE A 131 -2.65 -7.78 4.68
CA PHE A 131 -2.23 -6.41 4.33
C PHE A 131 -2.89 -5.37 5.23
N PRO A 132 -2.58 -5.37 6.54
CA PRO A 132 -3.12 -4.39 7.45
C PRO A 132 -2.59 -3.00 7.11
N ARG A 133 -3.23 -1.96 7.67
CA ARG A 133 -2.76 -0.60 7.48
C ARG A 133 -1.33 -0.47 8.02
N SER A 134 -0.42 -0.04 7.16
CA SER A 134 1.02 -0.13 7.35
C SER A 134 1.68 1.21 7.06
N GLY A 135 2.68 1.55 7.86
CA GLY A 135 3.57 2.67 7.58
C GLY A 135 4.87 2.18 6.96
N VAL A 136 5.32 2.80 5.88
CA VAL A 136 6.68 2.61 5.35
C VAL A 136 7.47 3.88 5.63
N ILE A 137 8.56 3.78 6.38
CA ILE A 137 9.48 4.89 6.67
C ILE A 137 10.77 4.62 5.92
N LEU A 138 11.02 5.43 4.89
CA LEU A 138 12.25 5.44 4.13
C LEU A 138 13.19 6.50 4.68
N THR A 139 14.42 6.15 4.98
CA THR A 139 15.43 7.09 5.48
C THR A 139 16.67 7.06 4.58
N GLN A 140 17.16 8.24 4.21
CA GLN A 140 18.40 8.42 3.47
C GLN A 140 19.07 9.72 3.90
N LYS A 141 20.20 9.65 4.62
CA LYS A 141 21.08 10.76 5.05
C LYS A 141 20.40 12.02 5.61
N ASN A 142 19.79 12.82 4.75
CA ASN A 142 19.17 14.10 5.04
C ASN A 142 17.64 14.09 4.83
N GLU A 143 17.05 12.95 4.48
CA GLU A 143 15.64 12.87 4.11
C GLU A 143 14.97 11.64 4.75
N ILE A 144 13.73 11.84 5.18
CA ILE A 144 12.83 10.77 5.62
C ILE A 144 11.53 10.92 4.84
N LYS A 145 11.15 9.89 4.09
CA LYS A 145 9.86 9.79 3.42
C LYS A 145 9.00 8.77 4.14
N THR A 146 7.75 9.11 4.43
CA THR A 146 6.78 8.17 5.01
C THR A 146 5.65 7.91 4.04
N ILE A 147 5.23 6.66 3.91
CA ILE A 147 4.08 6.24 3.10
C ILE A 147 3.07 5.57 4.04
N ASP A 148 1.85 6.09 4.10
CA ASP A 148 0.71 5.37 4.69
C ASP A 148 0.12 4.46 3.61
N ALA A 149 0.11 3.16 3.88
CA ALA A 149 -0.36 2.15 2.95
C ALA A 149 -1.48 1.29 3.56
N GLN A 150 -2.48 0.94 2.75
CA GLN A 150 -3.53 0.01 3.15
C GLN A 150 -3.98 -0.81 1.93
N LEU A 151 -4.03 -2.13 2.08
CA LEU A 151 -4.47 -3.06 1.02
C LEU A 151 -3.71 -2.86 -0.30
N GLY A 152 -2.39 -2.63 -0.17
CA GLY A 152 -1.48 -2.39 -1.29
C GLY A 152 -1.63 -1.03 -1.99
N ASN A 153 -2.46 -0.11 -1.47
CA ASN A 153 -2.60 1.26 -2.00
C ASN A 153 -1.86 2.28 -1.13
N VAL A 154 -1.45 3.39 -1.75
CA VAL A 154 -0.96 4.58 -1.05
C VAL A 154 -2.14 5.45 -0.62
N ASN A 155 -2.25 5.71 0.68
CA ASN A 155 -3.24 6.63 1.24
C ASN A 155 -2.68 8.06 1.38
N ASP A 156 -1.44 8.18 1.84
CA ASP A 156 -0.79 9.46 2.09
C ASP A 156 0.74 9.31 2.03
N THR A 157 1.44 10.42 1.79
CA THR A 157 2.91 10.48 1.77
C THR A 157 3.40 11.79 2.37
N ASN A 158 4.40 11.71 3.24
CA ASN A 158 5.03 12.87 3.86
C ASN A 158 6.54 12.82 3.64
N LEU A 159 7.16 13.99 3.46
CA LEU A 159 8.61 14.14 3.31
C LEU A 159 9.14 15.07 4.40
N PHE A 160 10.20 14.63 5.06
CA PHE A 160 10.94 15.39 6.05
C PHE A 160 12.37 15.57 5.53
N GLU A 161 12.85 16.80 5.54
CA GLU A 161 14.19 17.13 5.09
C GLU A 161 15.00 17.74 6.25
N LEU A 162 16.27 17.39 6.31
CA LEU A 162 17.27 17.97 7.18
C LEU A 162 17.73 19.28 6.56
N ASP A 163 17.30 20.38 7.16
CA ASP A 163 17.80 21.71 6.84
C ASP A 163 19.16 21.94 7.52
N LEU A 164 20.23 21.92 6.74
CA LEU A 164 21.61 22.16 7.19
C LEU A 164 21.96 23.65 7.31
N ASP A 165 21.11 24.55 6.81
CA ASP A 165 21.39 25.99 6.77
C ASP A 165 21.12 26.70 8.11
N THR A 166 20.53 26.00 9.09
CA THR A 166 20.13 26.58 10.39
C THR A 166 21.19 26.52 11.50
N GLU A 167 22.43 26.08 11.24
CA GLU A 167 23.48 26.06 12.26
C GLU A 167 24.77 26.80 11.82
N ASP A 168 24.77 28.14 12.00
CA ASP A 168 25.94 29.03 12.15
C ASP A 168 27.08 28.91 11.12
N TRP A 169 26.83 29.42 9.91
CA TRP A 169 27.88 29.70 8.93
C TRP A 169 28.59 31.02 9.29
N ARG A 170 29.76 30.95 9.96
CA ARG A 170 30.64 32.13 10.07
C ARG A 170 31.39 32.35 8.76
N MET A 171 30.88 33.28 7.96
CA MET A 171 31.59 33.89 6.85
C MET A 171 32.82 34.65 7.37
N HIS A 172 34.03 34.18 7.03
CA HIS A 172 35.23 34.98 7.20
C HIS A 172 35.38 35.93 6.00
N GLN A 173 35.05 37.21 6.18
CA GLN A 173 35.50 38.27 5.27
C GLN A 173 36.76 38.96 5.82
N GLY A 174 37.80 39.01 4.99
CA GLY A 174 38.99 39.82 5.18
C GLY A 174 39.99 39.60 4.04
N PRO A 175 40.69 40.64 3.54
CA PRO A 175 41.59 40.51 2.40
C PRO A 175 42.90 39.85 2.84
N HIS A 176 43.21 38.67 2.32
CA HIS A 176 44.56 38.12 2.38
C HIS A 176 45.15 37.93 0.98
N ARG A 177 46.29 38.59 0.80
CA ARG A 177 47.07 38.69 -0.43
C ARG A 177 47.71 37.36 -0.80
N ALA A 178 48.10 37.31 -2.08
CA ALA A 178 48.68 36.23 -2.87
C ALA A 178 49.69 35.28 -2.17
N GLN A 179 49.68 34.04 -2.66
CA GLN A 179 50.54 32.89 -2.34
C GLN A 179 52.05 33.14 -2.52
N PRO A 180 52.90 32.25 -1.98
CA PRO A 180 53.53 31.27 -2.87
C PRO A 180 53.74 29.85 -2.29
N SER A 181 53.52 28.85 -3.16
CA SER A 181 54.28 27.60 -3.37
C SER A 181 54.40 26.51 -2.28
N MET A 182 54.07 25.28 -2.73
CA MET A 182 54.59 23.95 -2.34
C MET A 182 54.40 23.45 -0.90
N GLY A 183 53.50 22.46 -0.78
CA GLY A 183 53.40 21.55 0.35
C GLY A 183 52.36 20.46 0.08
N SER A 184 52.73 19.42 -0.67
CA SER A 184 51.95 18.18 -0.73
C SER A 184 52.07 17.44 0.60
N GLY A 185 51.03 17.48 1.44
CA GLY A 185 51.01 16.68 2.68
C GLY A 185 49.81 16.94 3.60
N GLY A 186 48.98 15.92 3.80
CA GLY A 186 48.29 15.63 5.07
C GLY A 186 47.06 16.43 5.51
N ALA A 187 46.76 17.63 4.96
CA ALA A 187 45.75 18.53 5.56
C ALA A 187 44.33 18.47 4.95
N LYS A 188 44.05 17.54 4.02
CA LYS A 188 42.72 17.41 3.38
C LYS A 188 41.78 16.46 4.12
N THR A 189 42.30 15.49 4.86
CA THR A 189 41.50 14.49 5.60
C THR A 189 40.86 15.08 6.86
N SER A 190 41.58 15.89 7.65
CA SER A 190 41.06 16.42 8.92
C SER A 190 39.85 17.34 8.78
N LYS A 191 39.79 18.15 7.71
CA LYS A 191 38.64 19.02 7.43
C LYS A 191 37.43 18.25 6.92
N GLN A 192 37.66 17.14 6.20
CA GLN A 192 36.59 16.26 5.73
C GLN A 192 35.99 15.46 6.89
N GLU A 193 36.84 14.95 7.78
CA GLU A 193 36.42 14.25 9.01
C GLU A 193 35.63 15.16 9.96
N GLU A 194 36.06 16.41 10.14
CA GLU A 194 35.33 17.39 10.98
C GLU A 194 33.96 17.75 10.40
N TYR A 195 33.87 17.89 9.07
CA TYR A 195 32.61 18.13 8.38
C TYR A 195 31.64 16.95 8.52
N GLU A 196 32.13 15.74 8.29
CA GLU A 196 31.34 14.51 8.39
C GLU A 196 30.85 14.30 9.83
N SER A 197 31.70 14.50 10.84
CA SER A 197 31.30 14.42 12.24
C SER A 197 30.21 15.42 12.63
N ARG A 198 30.25 16.65 12.08
CA ARG A 198 29.21 17.66 12.32
C ARG A 198 27.90 17.29 11.64
N PHE A 199 27.96 16.80 10.40
CA PHE A 199 26.79 16.32 9.67
C PHE A 199 26.11 15.18 10.43
N GLU A 200 26.88 14.20 10.88
CA GLU A 200 26.42 13.08 11.71
C GLU A 200 25.74 13.56 13.00
N ALA A 201 26.36 14.49 13.74
CA ALA A 201 25.78 15.05 14.95
C ALA A 201 24.44 15.77 14.71
N ASN A 202 24.34 16.51 13.59
CA ASN A 202 23.13 17.23 13.23
C ASN A 202 22.02 16.26 12.78
N ARG A 203 22.36 15.23 12.01
CA ARG A 203 21.42 14.16 11.65
C ARG A 203 20.87 13.47 12.89
N GLN A 204 21.72 13.13 13.87
CA GLN A 204 21.29 12.51 15.12
C GLN A 204 20.32 13.38 15.93
N ARG A 205 20.57 14.70 16.00
CA ARG A 205 19.61 15.64 16.63
C ARG A 205 18.32 15.74 15.84
N TRP A 206 18.40 15.77 14.52
CA TRP A 206 17.25 15.85 13.64
C TRP A 206 16.36 14.61 13.75
N TYR A 207 16.93 13.40 13.76
CA TYR A 207 16.19 12.16 14.03
C TYR A 207 15.45 12.21 15.36
N LYS A 208 16.09 12.68 16.44
CA LYS A 208 15.40 12.88 17.73
C LYS A 208 14.25 13.89 17.68
N SER A 209 14.31 14.86 16.76
CA SER A 209 13.24 15.85 16.56
C SER A 209 12.09 15.33 15.67
N VAL A 210 12.40 14.44 14.72
CA VAL A 210 11.43 13.89 13.76
C VAL A 210 10.76 12.63 14.32
N ALA A 211 11.47 11.80 15.08
CA ALA A 211 10.96 10.55 15.64
C ALA A 211 9.63 10.70 16.42
N PRO A 212 9.43 11.71 17.29
CA PRO A 212 8.13 11.92 17.94
C PRO A 212 7.00 12.24 16.97
N LYS A 213 7.30 12.89 15.83
CA LYS A 213 6.32 13.16 14.76
C LYS A 213 5.96 11.88 14.03
N LEU A 214 6.95 11.02 13.76
CA LEU A 214 6.73 9.70 13.16
C LEU A 214 5.91 8.78 14.07
N ASP A 215 6.21 8.74 15.37
CA ASP A 215 5.42 7.98 16.35
C ASP A 215 3.97 8.48 16.41
N LYS A 216 3.78 9.81 16.34
CA LYS A 216 2.46 10.43 16.30
C LYS A 216 1.71 10.04 15.02
N LEU A 217 2.34 10.16 13.85
CA LEU A 217 1.76 9.73 12.57
C LEU A 217 1.36 8.25 12.61
N ALA A 218 2.23 7.39 13.14
CA ALA A 218 1.97 5.97 13.27
C ALA A 218 0.81 5.66 14.21
N LYS A 219 0.52 6.52 15.18
CA LYS A 219 -0.63 6.40 16.08
C LYS A 219 -1.91 6.95 15.46
N GLU A 220 -1.86 8.13 14.84
CA GLU A 220 -3.00 8.78 14.22
C GLU A 220 -3.55 7.98 13.03
N ASN A 221 -2.66 7.35 12.26
CA ASN A 221 -3.02 6.48 11.15
C ASN A 221 -3.29 5.03 11.56
N ASP A 222 -3.20 4.68 12.84
CA ASP A 222 -3.38 3.31 13.34
C ASP A 222 -2.54 2.28 12.56
N TRP A 223 -1.26 2.59 12.36
CA TRP A 223 -0.33 1.68 11.69
C TRP A 223 -0.12 0.43 12.54
N GLN A 224 -0.56 -0.69 11.99
CA GLN A 224 -0.47 -2.02 12.60
C GLN A 224 0.87 -2.69 12.28
N ARG A 225 1.43 -2.43 11.09
CA ARG A 225 2.79 -2.81 10.72
C ARG A 225 3.60 -1.57 10.34
N LEU A 226 4.88 -1.61 10.68
CA LEU A 226 5.81 -0.51 10.44
C LEU A 226 7.06 -1.04 9.75
N TYR A 227 7.34 -0.56 8.55
CA TYR A 227 8.46 -0.99 7.72
C TYR A 227 9.50 0.12 7.68
N PHE A 228 10.75 -0.20 8.02
CA PHE A 228 11.86 0.74 7.89
C PHE A 228 12.69 0.36 6.67
N VAL A 229 13.00 1.33 5.82
CA VAL A 229 13.69 1.13 4.55
C VAL A 229 14.85 2.11 4.46
N GLY A 230 16.05 1.63 4.17
CA GLY A 230 17.24 2.47 4.05
C GLY A 230 18.52 1.74 4.38
N ASP A 231 19.62 2.46 4.49
CA ASP A 231 20.88 1.87 4.95
C ASP A 231 20.76 1.39 6.40
N LYS A 232 21.45 0.28 6.71
CA LYS A 232 21.40 -0.36 8.02
C LYS A 232 21.77 0.58 9.17
N SER A 233 22.76 1.45 8.97
CA SER A 233 23.22 2.39 10.00
C SER A 233 22.17 3.48 10.26
N GLU A 234 21.62 4.05 9.19
CA GLU A 234 20.63 5.12 9.26
C GLU A 234 19.29 4.65 9.83
N VAL A 235 18.87 3.44 9.46
CA VAL A 235 17.69 2.78 10.03
C VAL A 235 17.87 2.53 11.52
N ALA A 236 19.03 2.04 11.95
CA ALA A 236 19.30 1.80 13.36
C ALA A 236 19.31 3.09 14.18
N ASP A 237 19.90 4.17 13.65
CA ASP A 237 19.90 5.49 14.26
C ASP A 237 18.47 6.04 14.46
N LEU A 238 17.62 5.92 13.43
CA LEU A 238 16.23 6.38 13.49
C LEU A 238 15.40 5.51 14.44
N GLN A 239 15.57 4.19 14.40
CA GLN A 239 14.91 3.23 15.29
C GLN A 239 15.23 3.52 16.75
N ALA A 240 16.49 3.82 17.08
CA ALA A 240 16.89 4.17 18.45
C ALA A 240 16.27 5.48 18.96
N ALA A 241 15.77 6.34 18.07
CA ALA A 241 15.10 7.59 18.42
C ALA A 241 13.57 7.46 18.53
N MET A 242 12.98 6.40 17.96
CA MET A 242 11.52 6.16 17.95
C MET A 242 11.08 5.24 19.09
N ASN A 243 9.80 5.34 19.48
CA ASN A 243 9.22 4.43 20.47
C ASN A 243 8.62 3.18 19.83
N LYS A 244 8.11 3.27 18.60
CA LYS A 244 7.58 2.12 17.87
C LYS A 244 8.72 1.34 17.21
N GLU A 245 8.78 0.04 17.48
CA GLU A 245 9.67 -0.89 16.80
C GLU A 245 9.16 -1.22 15.40
N PRO A 246 10.04 -1.34 14.40
CA PRO A 246 9.64 -1.79 13.08
C PRO A 246 9.22 -3.26 13.11
N TYR A 247 8.13 -3.57 12.41
CA TYR A 247 7.79 -4.94 12.04
C TYR A 247 8.90 -5.57 11.19
N LYS A 248 9.50 -4.78 10.28
CA LYS A 248 10.63 -5.20 9.45
C LYS A 248 11.54 -4.05 9.04
N VAL A 249 12.82 -4.39 8.88
CA VAL A 249 13.85 -3.54 8.27
C VAL A 249 14.22 -4.09 6.89
N VAL A 250 14.18 -3.23 5.87
CA VAL A 250 14.56 -3.54 4.49
C VAL A 250 15.76 -2.70 4.10
N ASN A 251 16.90 -3.36 3.87
CA ASN A 251 18.13 -2.70 3.45
C ASN A 251 18.16 -2.51 1.92
N LYS A 252 17.40 -1.52 1.43
CA LYS A 252 17.35 -1.09 0.03
C LYS A 252 17.32 0.43 -0.02
N ASN A 253 17.93 1.02 -1.05
CA ASN A 253 17.71 2.43 -1.35
C ASN A 253 16.45 2.56 -2.22
N LEU A 254 15.38 3.09 -1.63
CA LEU A 254 14.08 3.24 -2.29
C LEU A 254 13.49 4.65 -2.21
N LEU A 255 14.22 5.64 -1.70
CA LEU A 255 13.64 6.96 -1.38
C LEU A 255 13.11 7.70 -2.62
N ASP A 256 13.88 7.65 -3.71
CA ASP A 256 13.55 8.29 -5.00
C ASP A 256 12.56 7.48 -5.86
N HIS A 257 12.12 6.31 -5.39
CA HIS A 257 11.18 5.49 -6.13
C HIS A 257 9.72 5.94 -5.90
N GLU A 258 8.91 5.70 -6.91
CA GLU A 258 7.45 5.84 -6.82
C GLU A 258 6.91 4.98 -5.68
N GLU A 259 5.98 5.54 -4.92
CA GLU A 259 5.42 4.95 -3.69
C GLU A 259 4.84 3.56 -3.94
N MET A 260 4.15 3.37 -5.06
CA MET A 260 3.59 2.07 -5.45
C MET A 260 4.66 1.00 -5.65
N LYS A 261 5.81 1.36 -6.21
CA LYS A 261 6.96 0.45 -6.37
C LYS A 261 7.58 0.12 -5.01
N VAL A 262 7.61 1.09 -4.08
CA VAL A 262 8.09 0.85 -2.72
C VAL A 262 7.17 -0.15 -2.00
N ILE A 263 5.85 0.05 -2.03
CA ILE A 263 4.88 -0.86 -1.41
C ILE A 263 5.05 -2.27 -1.96
N ASP A 264 5.15 -2.44 -3.28
CA ASP A 264 5.28 -3.77 -3.89
C ASP A 264 6.55 -4.50 -3.42
N GLN A 265 7.68 -3.79 -3.29
CA GLN A 265 8.96 -4.40 -2.88
C GLN A 265 9.15 -4.60 -1.38
N VAL A 266 8.38 -3.89 -0.56
CA VAL A 266 8.57 -3.84 0.90
C VAL A 266 7.45 -4.56 1.63
N VAL A 267 6.21 -4.38 1.16
CA VAL A 267 5.00 -4.91 1.79
C VAL A 267 4.51 -6.16 1.05
N ASN A 268 4.47 -6.15 -0.29
CA ASN A 268 3.89 -7.27 -1.05
C ASN A 268 4.86 -8.44 -1.26
N GLN A 269 6.16 -8.17 -1.51
CA GLN A 269 7.19 -9.21 -1.70
C GLN A 269 7.49 -10.06 -0.45
N GLU A 270 6.90 -9.77 0.71
CA GLU A 270 7.07 -10.63 1.89
C GLU A 270 6.30 -11.95 1.80
N ASP A 271 5.14 -11.95 1.15
CA ASP A 271 4.25 -13.10 1.17
C ASP A 271 4.69 -14.18 0.17
N ASP A 272 5.26 -13.79 -0.97
CA ASP A 272 5.79 -14.72 -1.98
C ASP A 272 6.98 -15.57 -1.47
N ASP A 273 7.66 -15.12 -0.41
CA ASP A 273 8.77 -15.82 0.23
C ASP A 273 8.35 -16.66 1.45
N GLN A 274 7.10 -16.51 1.94
CA GLN A 274 6.54 -17.39 3.00
C GLN A 274 5.85 -18.64 2.44
N ASP A 275 5.50 -18.64 1.15
CA ASP A 275 4.90 -19.78 0.43
C ASP A 275 5.95 -20.67 -0.30
N LYS A 276 7.24 -20.57 0.05
CA LYS A 276 8.34 -21.45 -0.42
C LYS A 276 9.01 -22.20 0.72
#